data_AF-A0A958CQ37-F1
#
_entry.id   AF-A0A958CQ37-F1
#
_cell.length_a   1.000
_cell.length_b   1.000
_cell.length_c   1.000
_cell.angle_alpha   90.00
_cell.angle_beta   90.00
_cell.angle_gamma   90.00
#
_symmetry.space_group_name_H-M   'P 1'
#
loop_
_entity.id
_entity.type
_entity.pdbx_description
1 polymer ?
#
loop_
_entity_poly.entity_id
_entity_poly.type
_entity_poly.pdbx_seq_one_letter_code
_entity_poly.pdbx_strand_id
1 'polypeptide(L)'
;MDSNPAPAATTSTAQVAVTADSAQDATTATMFPADYVQQLRQEAASYRTKLREIEEANKRANDERLAAEAQWQELAEQRAREIAELRPYQERYTAMLEALKAGNEKRLEQIPDGMRPLVPPIDDPATLGQWLDANWAILTGKPLAPTMNGGAGAPAPRTSTVVLTDAELAMAVKMGITPEQYLAAKTKRK
;
A
#
# COMPACT_ATOMS: atom_id res chain seq x y z
N MET A 1 -26.58 33.12 18.91
CA MET A 1 -26.74 34.58 18.74
C MET A 1 -25.91 34.95 17.53
N ASP A 2 -26.51 34.89 16.34
CA ASP A 2 -26.22 35.80 15.23
C ASP A 2 -27.22 35.49 14.12
N SER A 3 -28.29 36.27 14.15
CA SER A 3 -29.43 36.23 13.26
C SER A 3 -29.04 36.98 11.98
N ASN A 4 -29.04 36.29 10.85
CA ASN A 4 -28.93 36.93 9.54
C ASN A 4 -30.34 37.03 8.92
N PRO A 5 -30.96 38.23 8.84
CA PRO A 5 -32.28 38.39 8.24
C PRO A 5 -32.19 38.47 6.70
N ALA A 6 -33.11 37.77 6.05
CA ALA A 6 -33.34 37.80 4.61
C ALA A 6 -33.71 39.22 4.10
N PRO A 7 -33.27 39.63 2.89
CA PRO A 7 -33.76 40.87 2.29
C PRO A 7 -35.18 40.68 1.73
N ALA A 8 -36.09 41.49 2.26
CA ALA A 8 -37.49 41.57 1.92
C ALA A 8 -37.73 42.07 0.48
N ALA A 9 -38.78 41.53 -0.14
CA ALA A 9 -39.34 41.99 -1.40
C ALA A 9 -39.84 43.44 -1.28
N THR A 10 -39.32 44.33 -2.12
CA THR A 10 -39.87 45.68 -2.31
C THR A 10 -41.01 45.65 -3.31
N THR A 11 -42.24 45.56 -2.82
CA THR A 11 -43.45 45.99 -3.55
C THR A 11 -43.51 47.51 -3.54
N SER A 12 -43.04 48.15 -4.62
CA SER A 12 -43.19 49.59 -4.83
C SER A 12 -44.56 49.88 -5.44
N THR A 13 -45.53 50.18 -4.57
CA THR A 13 -46.83 50.75 -4.94
C THR A 13 -46.66 52.21 -5.35
N ALA A 14 -46.60 52.49 -6.65
CA ALA A 14 -46.72 53.85 -7.19
C ALA A 14 -48.22 54.15 -7.44
N GLN A 15 -48.83 54.91 -6.53
CA GLN A 15 -50.12 55.58 -6.76
C GLN A 15 -49.89 56.78 -7.69
N VAL A 16 -50.51 56.77 -8.86
CA VAL A 16 -50.63 57.96 -9.73
C VAL A 16 -52.08 58.44 -9.67
N ALA A 17 -52.22 59.70 -9.30
CA ALA A 17 -53.48 60.40 -9.10
C ALA A 17 -54.30 60.49 -10.40
N VAL A 18 -55.61 60.27 -10.26
CA VAL A 18 -56.62 60.46 -11.30
C VAL A 18 -57.01 61.94 -11.31
N THR A 19 -56.59 62.69 -12.33
CA THR A 19 -57.27 63.92 -12.74
C THR A 19 -58.09 63.61 -13.98
N ALA A 20 -59.41 63.60 -13.81
CA ALA A 20 -60.38 63.59 -14.87
C ALA A 20 -60.50 65.01 -15.43
N ASP A 21 -60.13 65.20 -16.70
CA ASP A 21 -60.80 66.18 -17.56
C ASP A 21 -60.94 65.59 -18.96
N SER A 22 -62.12 65.80 -19.53
CA SER A 22 -62.63 65.12 -20.71
C SER A 22 -62.22 65.89 -21.95
N ALA A 23 -61.22 65.42 -22.67
CA ALA A 23 -61.04 65.77 -24.07
C ALA A 23 -61.34 64.53 -24.91
N GLN A 24 -62.45 64.62 -25.63
CA GLN A 24 -62.89 63.69 -26.64
C GLN A 24 -61.86 63.64 -27.78
N ASP A 25 -60.79 62.89 -27.62
CA ASP A 25 -60.25 62.16 -28.76
C ASP A 25 -60.93 60.80 -28.70
N ALA A 26 -61.83 60.59 -29.65
CA ALA A 26 -62.18 59.25 -30.07
C ALA A 26 -60.86 58.59 -30.46
N THR A 27 -60.21 57.93 -29.49
CA THR A 27 -59.31 56.83 -29.77
C THR A 27 -60.19 55.88 -30.54
N THR A 28 -60.17 55.99 -31.86
CA THR A 28 -60.62 54.95 -32.75
C THR A 28 -59.87 53.74 -32.27
N ALA A 29 -60.54 52.93 -31.45
CA ALA A 29 -60.02 51.66 -31.04
C ALA A 29 -59.81 50.94 -32.37
N THR A 30 -58.57 50.94 -32.84
CA THR A 30 -58.16 50.28 -34.06
C THR A 30 -58.37 48.82 -33.76
N MET A 31 -59.60 48.36 -34.02
CA MET A 31 -59.96 46.96 -33.91
C MET A 31 -59.09 46.26 -34.93
N PHE A 32 -58.08 45.56 -34.44
CA PHE A 32 -57.28 44.70 -35.27
C PHE A 32 -58.19 43.70 -35.97
N PRO A 33 -57.96 43.42 -37.25
CA PRO A 33 -58.79 42.46 -37.99
C PRO A 33 -58.79 41.11 -37.26
N ALA A 34 -59.94 40.44 -37.24
CA ALA A 34 -60.15 39.22 -36.47
C ALA A 34 -59.09 38.14 -36.80
N ASP A 35 -58.68 38.07 -38.07
CA ASP A 35 -57.66 37.13 -38.55
C ASP A 35 -56.29 37.39 -37.91
N TYR A 36 -55.92 38.66 -37.70
CA TYR A 36 -54.66 39.02 -37.04
C TYR A 36 -54.65 38.60 -35.57
N VAL A 37 -55.77 38.77 -34.87
CA VAL A 37 -55.91 38.33 -33.47
C VAL A 37 -55.86 36.81 -33.37
N GLN A 38 -56.42 36.08 -34.34
CA GLN A 38 -56.32 34.62 -34.38
C GLN A 38 -54.89 34.15 -34.64
N GLN A 39 -54.17 34.74 -35.59
CA GLN A 39 -52.76 34.44 -35.85
C GLN A 39 -51.90 34.68 -34.60
N LEU A 40 -52.06 35.82 -33.94
CA LEU A 40 -51.32 36.14 -32.72
C LEU A 40 -51.58 35.14 -31.59
N ARG A 41 -52.82 34.65 -31.46
CA ARG A 41 -53.16 33.61 -30.47
C ARG A 41 -52.53 32.27 -30.81
N GLN A 42 -52.48 31.88 -32.08
CA GLN A 42 -51.81 30.67 -32.53
C GLN A 42 -50.29 30.74 -32.32
N GLU A 43 -49.69 31.87 -32.64
CA GLU A 43 -48.27 32.14 -32.37
C GLU A 43 -47.98 32.09 -30.87
N ALA A 44 -48.75 32.80 -30.04
CA ALA A 44 -48.58 32.77 -28.59
C ALA A 44 -48.78 31.37 -27.99
N ALA A 45 -49.72 30.58 -28.52
CA ALA A 45 -49.88 29.19 -28.13
C ALA A 45 -48.63 28.37 -28.48
N SER A 46 -48.09 28.53 -29.68
CA SER A 46 -46.86 27.85 -30.12
C SER A 46 -45.62 28.27 -29.30
N TYR A 47 -45.53 29.53 -28.87
CA TYR A 47 -44.44 29.98 -28.02
C TYR A 47 -44.55 29.41 -26.61
N ARG A 48 -45.76 29.29 -26.06
CA ARG A 48 -45.97 28.66 -24.75
C ARG A 48 -45.60 27.18 -24.77
N THR A 49 -45.92 26.44 -25.84
CA THR A 49 -45.52 25.04 -25.96
C THR A 49 -44.01 24.91 -26.10
N LYS A 50 -43.38 25.70 -26.99
CA LYS A 50 -41.91 25.73 -27.15
C LYS A 50 -41.19 26.10 -25.84
N LEU A 51 -41.72 27.06 -25.09
CA LEU A 51 -41.13 27.46 -23.81
C LEU A 51 -41.17 26.30 -22.81
N ARG A 52 -42.32 25.60 -22.70
CA ARG A 52 -42.43 24.41 -21.84
C ARG A 52 -41.47 23.31 -22.27
N GLU A 53 -41.37 23.04 -23.57
CA GLU A 53 -40.44 22.03 -24.11
C GLU A 53 -38.99 22.37 -23.79
N ILE A 54 -38.58 23.64 -23.93
CA ILE A 54 -37.24 24.11 -23.60
C ILE A 54 -36.99 24.02 -22.09
N GLU A 55 -37.95 24.41 -21.26
CA GLU A 55 -37.84 24.32 -19.79
C GLU A 55 -37.72 22.86 -19.32
N GLU A 56 -38.51 21.94 -19.89
CA GLU A 56 -38.42 20.52 -19.59
C GLU A 56 -37.09 19.91 -20.06
N ALA A 57 -36.61 20.26 -21.26
CA ALA A 57 -35.32 19.81 -21.76
C ALA A 57 -34.17 20.32 -20.88
N ASN A 58 -34.20 21.58 -20.46
CA ASN A 58 -33.21 22.13 -19.55
C ASN A 58 -33.24 21.48 -18.16
N LYS A 59 -34.44 21.18 -17.62
CA LYS A 59 -34.55 20.45 -16.36
C LYS A 59 -33.92 19.07 -16.46
N ARG A 60 -34.28 18.29 -17.51
CA ARG A 60 -33.68 16.96 -17.73
C ARG A 60 -32.17 17.01 -17.88
N ALA A 61 -31.65 17.95 -18.67
CA ALA A 61 -30.20 18.10 -18.84
C ALA A 61 -29.48 18.46 -17.52
N ASN A 62 -30.10 19.30 -16.68
CA ASN A 62 -29.55 19.62 -15.36
C ASN A 62 -29.60 18.42 -14.41
N ASP A 63 -30.70 17.67 -14.41
CA ASP A 63 -30.87 16.47 -13.59
C ASP A 63 -29.87 15.39 -13.98
N GLU A 64 -29.66 15.17 -15.28
CA GLU A 64 -28.66 14.24 -15.82
C GLU A 64 -27.23 14.65 -15.44
N ARG A 65 -26.91 15.96 -15.53
CA ARG A 65 -25.60 16.48 -15.13
C ARG A 65 -25.36 16.30 -13.63
N LEU A 66 -26.37 16.60 -12.81
CA LEU A 66 -26.28 16.44 -11.37
C LEU A 66 -26.15 14.97 -10.97
N ALA A 67 -26.89 14.08 -11.62
CA ALA A 67 -26.77 12.63 -11.41
C ALA A 67 -25.38 12.12 -11.80
N ALA A 68 -24.83 12.59 -12.92
CA ALA A 68 -23.46 12.25 -13.31
C ALA A 68 -22.45 12.77 -12.28
N GLU A 69 -22.55 14.03 -11.86
CA GLU A 69 -21.68 14.63 -10.83
C GLU A 69 -21.73 13.84 -9.51
N ALA A 70 -22.93 13.41 -9.07
CA ALA A 70 -23.08 12.58 -7.88
C ALA A 70 -22.38 11.22 -8.01
N GLN A 71 -22.53 10.54 -9.15
CA GLN A 71 -21.84 9.26 -9.40
C GLN A 71 -20.31 9.42 -9.39
N TRP A 72 -19.78 10.52 -9.92
CA TRP A 72 -18.34 10.80 -9.87
C TRP A 72 -17.85 11.03 -8.44
N GLN A 73 -18.64 11.74 -7.62
CA GLN A 73 -18.31 11.96 -6.21
C GLN A 73 -18.30 10.65 -5.42
N GLU A 74 -19.32 9.81 -5.60
CA GLU A 74 -19.39 8.50 -4.94
C GLU A 74 -18.20 7.60 -5.32
N LEU A 75 -17.82 7.56 -6.59
CA LEU A 75 -16.67 6.79 -7.06
C LEU A 75 -15.36 7.33 -6.48
N ALA A 76 -15.19 8.66 -6.44
CA ALA A 76 -14.02 9.29 -5.85
C ALA A 76 -13.90 8.99 -4.35
N GLU A 77 -15.00 9.02 -3.61
CA GLU A 77 -15.02 8.63 -2.20
C GLU A 77 -14.65 7.15 -2.00
N GLN A 78 -15.18 6.24 -2.82
CA GLN A 78 -14.82 4.83 -2.77
C GLN A 78 -13.31 4.64 -3.00
N ARG A 79 -12.74 5.29 -4.01
CA ARG A 79 -11.29 5.25 -4.27
C ARG A 79 -10.48 5.84 -3.13
N ALA A 80 -10.93 6.95 -2.54
CA ALA A 80 -10.26 7.55 -1.40
C ALA A 80 -10.24 6.60 -0.19
N ARG A 81 -11.35 5.87 0.06
CA ARG A 81 -11.43 4.84 1.10
C ARG A 81 -10.50 3.66 0.80
N GLU A 82 -10.53 3.11 -0.41
CA GLU A 82 -9.62 2.03 -0.83
C GLU A 82 -8.15 2.42 -0.62
N ILE A 83 -7.76 3.64 -1.02
CA ILE A 83 -6.39 4.14 -0.85
C ILE A 83 -6.05 4.30 0.64
N ALA A 84 -6.98 4.83 1.44
CA ALA A 84 -6.78 4.98 2.87
C ALA A 84 -6.62 3.63 3.59
N GLU A 85 -7.35 2.61 3.15
CA GLU A 85 -7.23 1.24 3.66
C GLU A 85 -5.90 0.58 3.26
N LEU A 86 -5.39 0.85 2.06
CA LEU A 86 -4.13 0.27 1.56
C LEU A 86 -2.88 0.90 2.17
N ARG A 87 -2.93 2.19 2.53
CA ARG A 87 -1.80 2.94 3.13
C ARG A 87 -1.15 2.23 4.34
N PRO A 88 -1.87 1.78 5.37
CA PRO A 88 -1.26 1.10 6.52
C PRO A 88 -0.59 -0.22 6.14
N TYR A 89 -1.09 -0.94 5.12
CA TYR A 89 -0.42 -2.15 4.65
C TYR A 89 0.91 -1.83 3.95
N GLN A 90 0.95 -0.75 3.17
CA GLN A 90 2.18 -0.27 2.55
C GLN A 90 3.22 0.14 3.59
N GLU A 91 2.83 0.87 4.63
CA GLU A 91 3.71 1.26 5.74
C GLU A 91 4.26 0.04 6.48
N ARG A 92 3.42 -0.95 6.79
CA ARG A 92 3.88 -2.21 7.41
C ARG A 92 4.83 -2.98 6.51
N TYR A 93 4.53 -3.06 5.22
CA TYR A 93 5.34 -3.79 4.25
C TYR A 93 6.71 -3.12 4.06
N THR A 94 6.75 -1.80 3.94
CA THR A 94 8.00 -1.03 3.85
C THR A 94 8.84 -1.16 5.13
N ALA A 95 8.22 -1.04 6.30
CA ALA A 95 8.90 -1.27 7.58
C ALA A 95 9.48 -2.70 7.69
N MET A 96 8.74 -3.72 7.21
CA MET A 96 9.22 -5.10 7.17
C MET A 96 10.40 -5.26 6.21
N LEU A 97 10.34 -4.65 5.02
CA LEU A 97 11.45 -4.68 4.07
C LEU A 97 12.70 -3.99 4.61
N GLU A 98 12.56 -2.85 5.27
CA GLU A 98 13.67 -2.14 5.91
C GLU A 98 14.30 -2.97 7.03
N ALA A 99 13.48 -3.60 7.88
CA ALA A 99 13.96 -4.50 8.91
C ALA A 99 14.74 -5.69 8.32
N LEU A 100 14.25 -6.23 7.20
CA LEU A 100 14.91 -7.34 6.50
C LEU A 100 16.25 -6.91 5.88
N LYS A 101 16.28 -5.75 5.24
CA LYS A 101 17.52 -5.13 4.71
C LYS A 101 18.55 -4.93 5.82
N ALA A 102 18.16 -4.29 6.91
CA ALA A 102 19.04 -4.06 8.06
C ALA A 102 19.54 -5.37 8.69
N GLY A 103 18.70 -6.41 8.72
CA GLY A 103 19.09 -7.75 9.15
C GLY A 103 20.14 -8.39 8.24
N ASN A 104 19.96 -8.28 6.92
CA ASN A 104 20.90 -8.79 5.93
C ASN A 104 22.22 -8.02 5.95
N GLU A 105 22.20 -6.70 6.07
CA GLU A 105 23.40 -5.87 6.20
C GLU A 105 24.26 -6.30 7.39
N LYS A 106 23.64 -6.52 8.55
CA LYS A 106 24.35 -7.04 9.74
C LYS A 106 24.98 -8.41 9.51
N ARG A 107 24.35 -9.27 8.69
CA ARG A 107 24.93 -10.58 8.31
C ARG A 107 26.09 -10.39 7.33
N LEU A 108 25.98 -9.47 6.38
CA LEU A 108 27.04 -9.13 5.43
C LEU A 108 28.29 -8.57 6.13
N GLU A 109 28.12 -7.79 7.19
CA GLU A 109 29.22 -7.30 8.03
C GLU A 109 29.96 -8.43 8.75
N GLN A 110 29.23 -9.44 9.22
CA GLN A 110 29.79 -10.62 9.89
C GLN A 110 30.55 -11.55 8.93
N ILE A 111 30.30 -11.46 7.63
CA ILE A 111 31.02 -12.24 6.62
C ILE A 111 32.46 -11.71 6.51
N PRO A 112 33.49 -12.58 6.58
CA PRO A 112 34.88 -12.19 6.38
C PRO A 112 35.10 -11.50 5.03
N ASP A 113 35.93 -10.46 4.99
CA ASP A 113 36.17 -9.63 3.79
C ASP A 113 36.52 -10.45 2.54
N GLY A 114 37.30 -11.53 2.69
CA GLY A 114 37.69 -12.39 1.57
C GLY A 114 36.55 -13.21 0.95
N MET A 115 35.43 -13.38 1.66
CA MET A 115 34.26 -14.12 1.20
C MET A 115 33.14 -13.20 0.69
N ARG A 116 33.19 -11.88 0.97
CA ARG A 116 32.21 -10.91 0.47
C ARG A 116 32.03 -10.89 -1.06
N PRO A 117 33.07 -11.09 -1.89
CA PRO A 117 32.92 -11.15 -3.34
C PRO A 117 32.08 -12.35 -3.85
N LEU A 118 31.86 -13.38 -3.02
CA LEU A 118 31.04 -14.53 -3.36
C LEU A 118 29.53 -14.26 -3.21
N VAL A 119 29.16 -13.13 -2.57
CA VAL A 119 27.77 -12.74 -2.42
C VAL A 119 27.24 -12.21 -3.76
N PRO A 120 26.16 -12.77 -4.31
CA PRO A 120 25.57 -12.30 -5.55
C PRO A 120 24.92 -10.91 -5.37
N PRO A 121 24.91 -10.05 -6.40
CA PRO A 121 24.24 -8.75 -6.36
C PRO A 121 22.73 -8.92 -6.54
N ILE A 122 22.05 -9.41 -5.50
CA ILE A 122 20.60 -9.59 -5.48
C ILE A 122 19.95 -8.36 -4.85
N ASP A 123 19.08 -7.67 -5.59
CA ASP A 123 18.43 -6.43 -5.13
C ASP A 123 17.27 -6.69 -4.14
N ASP A 124 16.61 -7.84 -4.24
CA ASP A 124 15.51 -8.19 -3.34
C ASP A 124 16.03 -8.72 -1.98
N PRO A 125 15.72 -8.06 -0.85
CA PRO A 125 16.21 -8.47 0.45
C PRO A 125 15.69 -9.85 0.90
N ALA A 126 14.53 -10.29 0.41
CA ALA A 126 14.00 -11.61 0.79
C ALA A 126 14.82 -12.74 0.17
N THR A 127 15.07 -12.67 -1.14
CA THR A 127 15.91 -13.65 -1.85
C THR A 127 17.37 -13.59 -1.40
N LEU A 128 17.92 -12.40 -1.13
CA LEU A 128 19.24 -12.26 -0.54
C LEU A 128 19.33 -12.95 0.84
N GLY A 129 18.31 -12.77 1.68
CA GLY A 129 18.25 -13.40 3.00
C GLY A 129 18.24 -14.93 2.92
N GLN A 130 17.43 -15.49 2.01
CA GLN A 130 17.38 -16.94 1.78
C GLN A 130 18.71 -17.50 1.28
N TRP A 131 19.38 -16.77 0.36
CA TRP A 131 20.70 -17.16 -0.12
C TRP A 131 21.74 -17.11 1.00
N LEU A 132 21.74 -16.06 1.82
CA LEU A 132 22.63 -15.94 2.97
C LEU A 132 22.41 -17.07 3.96
N ASP A 133 21.16 -17.43 4.25
CA ASP A 133 20.83 -18.53 5.16
C ASP A 133 21.32 -19.89 4.61
N ALA A 134 21.14 -20.15 3.31
CA ALA A 134 21.60 -21.38 2.67
C ALA A 134 23.14 -21.50 2.63
N ASN A 135 23.85 -20.38 2.47
CA ASN A 135 25.30 -20.35 2.31
C ASN A 135 26.05 -19.96 3.60
N TRP A 136 25.32 -19.72 4.70
CA TRP A 136 25.89 -19.18 5.93
C TRP A 136 27.06 -20.00 6.48
N ALA A 137 26.91 -21.33 6.47
CA ALA A 137 27.94 -22.25 6.95
C ALA A 137 29.22 -22.22 6.11
N ILE A 138 29.13 -21.92 4.80
CA ILE A 138 30.28 -21.82 3.90
C ILE A 138 30.98 -20.47 4.08
N LEU A 139 30.20 -19.39 4.25
CA LEU A 139 30.70 -18.03 4.39
C LEU A 139 31.39 -17.78 5.74
N THR A 140 30.88 -18.42 6.81
CA THR A 140 31.42 -18.28 8.18
C THR A 140 32.27 -19.46 8.64
N GLY A 141 32.19 -20.60 7.95
CA GLY A 141 33.03 -21.74 8.22
C GLY A 141 34.49 -21.41 7.98
N LYS A 142 35.33 -21.56 9.01
CA LYS A 142 36.78 -21.59 8.79
C LYS A 142 37.08 -22.79 7.87
N PRO A 143 37.88 -22.63 6.82
CA PRO A 143 38.35 -23.79 6.07
C PRO A 143 39.03 -24.72 7.07
N LEU A 144 38.55 -25.97 7.14
CA LEU A 144 39.29 -27.02 7.84
C LEU A 144 40.67 -27.01 7.20
N ALA A 145 41.68 -26.55 7.93
CA ALA A 145 43.05 -26.56 7.44
C ALA A 145 43.30 -27.97 6.92
N PRO A 146 43.82 -28.14 5.69
CA PRO A 146 44.34 -29.43 5.27
C PRO A 146 45.23 -29.91 6.41
N THR A 147 45.03 -31.13 6.90
CA THR A 147 45.96 -31.73 7.86
C THR A 147 47.26 -31.92 7.10
N MET A 148 48.02 -30.84 6.97
CA MET A 148 49.30 -30.77 6.30
C MET A 148 50.27 -31.39 7.29
N ASN A 149 50.21 -32.71 7.38
CA ASN A 149 51.28 -33.53 7.90
C ASN A 149 52.44 -33.43 6.90
N GLY A 150 53.06 -32.25 6.84
CA GLY A 150 54.34 -31.99 6.22
C GLY A 150 55.45 -32.55 7.11
N GLY A 151 55.34 -33.84 7.45
CA GLY A 151 56.33 -34.57 8.24
C GLY A 151 57.53 -34.97 7.37
N ALA A 152 58.29 -33.97 6.91
CA ALA A 152 59.67 -34.21 6.54
C ALA A 152 60.47 -34.47 7.84
N GLY A 153 60.68 -35.75 8.16
CA GLY A 153 61.73 -36.19 9.07
C GLY A 153 61.56 -35.90 10.56
N ALA A 154 60.56 -36.50 11.21
CA ALA A 154 60.64 -36.77 12.65
C ALA A 154 59.91 -38.09 12.96
N PRO A 155 60.54 -39.06 13.65
CA PRO A 155 59.82 -40.24 14.11
C PRO A 155 58.81 -39.78 15.16
N ALA A 156 57.52 -39.98 14.88
CA ALA A 156 56.45 -39.66 15.80
C ALA A 156 56.69 -40.33 17.17
N PRO A 157 56.56 -39.62 18.31
CA PRO A 157 56.25 -40.29 19.55
C PRO A 157 54.85 -40.90 19.38
N ARG A 158 54.79 -42.23 19.32
CA ARG A 158 53.55 -43.01 19.32
C ARG A 158 52.84 -42.83 20.67
N THR A 159 52.16 -41.71 20.84
CA THR A 159 51.11 -41.59 21.85
C THR A 159 49.78 -41.67 21.11
N SER A 160 49.42 -42.88 20.71
CA SER A 160 48.03 -43.18 20.44
C SER A 160 47.29 -42.92 21.75
N THR A 161 46.48 -41.88 21.81
CA THR A 161 45.43 -41.73 22.82
C THR A 161 44.44 -42.87 22.58
N VAL A 162 44.77 -44.05 23.10
CA VAL A 162 43.86 -45.19 23.12
C VAL A 162 42.77 -44.80 24.10
N VAL A 163 41.63 -44.36 23.58
CA VAL A 163 40.41 -44.19 24.38
C VAL A 163 39.83 -45.58 24.62
N LEU A 164 39.46 -45.92 25.85
CA LEU A 164 38.79 -47.18 26.16
C LEU A 164 37.47 -47.24 25.40
N THR A 165 37.20 -48.38 24.78
CA THR A 165 35.85 -48.67 24.30
C THR A 165 34.95 -49.01 25.48
N ASP A 166 33.64 -48.84 25.34
CA ASP A 166 32.67 -49.09 26.43
C ASP A 166 32.75 -50.52 27.00
N ALA A 167 33.12 -51.50 26.16
CA ALA A 167 33.35 -52.87 26.58
C ALA A 167 34.59 -53.02 27.48
N GLU A 168 35.64 -52.24 27.23
CA GLU A 168 36.87 -52.24 28.04
C GLU A 168 36.67 -51.51 29.37
N LEU A 169 35.85 -50.46 29.39
CA LEU A 169 35.39 -49.81 30.63
C LEU A 169 34.62 -50.79 31.52
N ALA A 170 33.68 -51.55 30.95
CA ALA A 170 32.94 -52.57 31.69
C ALA A 170 33.87 -53.69 32.23
N MET A 171 34.90 -54.06 31.47
CA MET A 171 35.89 -55.04 31.93
C MET A 171 36.78 -54.49 33.05
N ALA A 172 37.19 -53.23 32.97
CA ALA A 172 37.95 -52.56 34.04
C ALA A 172 37.15 -52.53 35.36
N VAL A 173 35.86 -52.18 35.29
CA VAL A 173 34.95 -52.22 36.44
C VAL A 173 34.80 -53.63 37.00
N LYS A 174 34.62 -54.64 36.13
CA LYS A 174 34.50 -56.05 36.55
C LYS A 174 35.76 -56.59 37.22
N MET A 175 36.93 -56.10 36.80
CA MET A 175 38.23 -56.48 37.36
C MET A 175 38.60 -55.65 38.61
N GLY A 176 37.78 -54.67 39.00
CA GLY A 176 38.03 -53.79 40.13
C GLY A 176 39.23 -52.84 39.92
N ILE A 177 39.60 -52.59 38.66
CA ILE A 177 40.75 -51.76 38.28
C ILE A 177 40.24 -50.44 37.71
N THR A 178 40.94 -49.34 37.97
CA THR A 178 40.55 -48.04 37.41
C THR A 178 40.76 -48.00 35.89
N PRO A 179 39.95 -47.24 35.14
CA PRO A 179 40.11 -47.13 33.68
C PRO A 179 41.53 -46.72 33.25
N GLU A 180 42.20 -45.88 34.05
CA GLU A 180 43.58 -45.44 33.82
C GLU A 180 44.61 -46.56 34.04
N GLN A 181 44.42 -47.41 35.05
CA GLN A 181 45.28 -48.56 35.28
C GLN A 181 45.09 -49.64 34.20
N TYR A 182 43.87 -49.79 33.68
CA TYR A 182 43.59 -50.68 32.56
C TYR A 182 44.28 -50.20 31.27
N LEU A 183 44.29 -48.87 31.03
CA LEU A 183 45.06 -48.26 29.95
C LEU A 183 46.56 -48.55 30.08
N ALA A 184 47.13 -48.33 31.25
CA ALA A 184 48.55 -48.58 31.52
C ALA A 184 48.91 -50.06 31.34
N ALA A 185 48.04 -50.98 31.74
CA ALA A 185 48.23 -52.41 31.52
C ALA A 185 48.20 -52.77 30.02
N LYS A 186 47.32 -52.15 29.24
CA LYS A 186 47.17 -52.38 27.80
C LYS A 186 48.35 -51.82 27.01
N THR A 187 48.85 -50.63 27.35
CA THR A 187 50.01 -50.03 26.68
C THR A 187 51.31 -50.77 26.99
N LYS A 188 51.44 -51.36 28.18
CA LYS A 188 52.63 -52.13 28.61
C LYS A 188 52.69 -53.55 28.04
N ARG A 189 51.57 -54.09 27.54
CA ARG A 189 51.47 -55.45 26.97
C ARG A 189 51.68 -55.51 25.45
N LYS A 190 51.96 -54.38 24.82
CA LYS A 190 52.15 -54.25 23.37
C LYS A 190 53.61 -53.93 23.09
#